data_AF-A0A5R2NGK7-F1
#
_entry.id   AF-A0A5R2NGK7-F1
#
_cell.length_a   1.000
_cell.length_b   1.000
_cell.length_c   1.000
_cell.angle_alpha   90.00
_cell.angle_beta   90.00
_cell.angle_gamma   90.00
#
_symmetry.space_group_name_H-M   'P 1'
#
loop_
_entity.id
_entity.type
_entity.pdbx_description
1 polymer ?
#
loop_
_entity_poly.entity_id
_entity_poly.type
_entity_poly.pdbx_seq_one_letter_code
_entity_poly.pdbx_strand_id
1 'polypeptide(L)'
;MIDLALWLNPLNGANPSGEDLRNDPAFHELERLTEAQLKVSHDGNNTSQTTVPVDWAAVLEKAEELRPRGRDLRLLVLVTRALANEEGLAGLAQGLTLIARTFEQYWDTMHPSLRSGAPREAALRRINALLDLQNGQEGLLANLRQAVFFSPRAIGPISGRDLEQAAIDERVMLQEAASGLGAAEKAALTSAHNQLLNRVRTGCAAQIDQAADAMTSLLADAHSAISALDTVDAALNPRIDGNGATVPELKRFLQRLLTTLERNSSAAAANGTAKTAPQPAAPASTPARNGHGAETMASVANSVEASAGLPDRINSRDEVVKCLDLVVAFYDRTEPSSPIPHLARRVRRMVHMDFVELMEDLAPSGLKEFRQLAGVPDPKKPAQKDER
;
A
#
# COMPACT_ATOMS: atom_id res chain seq x y z
N MET A 1 13.40 -16.88 -13.51
CA MET A 1 14.50 -15.90 -13.59
C MET A 1 14.53 -15.35 -15.00
N ILE A 2 14.44 -14.02 -15.17
CA ILE A 2 14.58 -13.39 -16.49
C ILE A 2 16.04 -13.16 -16.84
N ASP A 3 16.39 -13.25 -18.11
CA ASP A 3 17.72 -12.85 -18.58
C ASP A 3 17.76 -11.33 -18.77
N LEU A 4 18.19 -10.61 -17.72
CA LEU A 4 18.33 -9.16 -17.72
C LEU A 4 19.11 -8.62 -18.92
N ALA A 5 20.10 -9.36 -19.44
CA ALA A 5 20.88 -8.89 -20.59
C ALA A 5 20.01 -8.84 -21.87
N LEU A 6 19.14 -9.84 -22.07
CA LEU A 6 18.21 -9.86 -23.21
C LEU A 6 17.22 -8.69 -23.20
N TRP A 7 16.79 -8.23 -22.02
CA TRP A 7 15.88 -7.09 -21.88
C TRP A 7 16.58 -5.74 -22.05
N LEU A 8 17.87 -5.67 -21.73
CA LEU A 8 18.67 -4.45 -21.80
C LEU A 8 19.43 -4.29 -23.12
N ASN A 9 19.42 -5.29 -24.01
CA ASN A 9 20.02 -5.15 -25.34
C ASN A 9 19.28 -4.09 -26.19
N PRO A 10 20.00 -3.24 -26.95
CA PRO A 10 19.35 -2.27 -27.83
C PRO A 10 18.53 -3.00 -28.91
N LEU A 11 17.27 -2.57 -29.13
CA LEU A 11 16.31 -3.30 -29.97
C LEU A 11 16.45 -2.99 -31.46
N ASN A 12 16.62 -1.72 -31.82
CA ASN A 12 16.74 -1.28 -33.20
C ASN A 12 17.79 -0.18 -33.25
N GLY A 13 18.97 -0.38 -33.85
CA GLY A 13 20.14 0.51 -33.65
C GLY A 13 19.86 2.03 -33.67
N ALA A 14 19.00 2.51 -34.57
CA ALA A 14 18.60 3.92 -34.65
C ALA A 14 17.50 4.34 -33.63
N ASN A 15 16.71 3.38 -33.14
CA ASN A 15 15.73 3.52 -32.07
C ASN A 15 15.96 2.41 -31.02
N PRO A 16 16.90 2.59 -30.08
CA PRO A 16 17.35 1.51 -29.20
C PRO A 16 16.23 0.95 -28.30
N SER A 17 15.10 1.65 -28.18
CA SER A 17 13.92 1.26 -27.41
C SER A 17 12.76 0.71 -28.24
N GLY A 18 12.90 0.57 -29.57
CA GLY A 18 11.88 -0.04 -30.41
C GLY A 18 10.55 0.74 -30.46
N GLU A 19 9.47 0.05 -30.81
CA GLU A 19 8.14 0.63 -31.07
C GLU A 19 7.36 0.95 -29.78
N ASP A 20 6.45 1.94 -29.84
CA ASP A 20 5.50 2.22 -28.76
C ASP A 20 4.39 1.15 -28.78
N LEU A 21 4.31 0.35 -27.71
CA LEU A 21 3.37 -0.77 -27.60
C LEU A 21 1.94 -0.34 -27.24
N ARG A 22 1.65 0.97 -27.09
CA ARG A 22 0.36 1.46 -26.57
C ARG A 22 -0.87 0.91 -27.29
N ASN A 23 -0.80 0.75 -28.60
CA ASN A 23 -1.92 0.29 -29.43
C ASN A 23 -1.68 -1.13 -29.96
N ASP A 24 -0.72 -1.85 -29.37
CA ASP A 24 -0.39 -3.19 -29.81
C ASP A 24 -1.42 -4.20 -29.28
N PRO A 25 -2.07 -5.00 -30.16
CA PRO A 25 -3.06 -5.98 -29.71
C PRO A 25 -2.50 -7.01 -28.73
N ALA A 26 -1.23 -7.43 -28.89
CA ALA A 26 -0.60 -8.37 -27.99
C ALA A 26 -0.27 -7.73 -26.63
N PHE A 27 -0.05 -6.41 -26.58
CA PHE A 27 0.10 -5.69 -25.31
C PHE A 27 -1.26 -5.57 -24.59
N HIS A 28 -2.36 -5.30 -25.29
CA HIS A 28 -3.70 -5.31 -24.68
C HIS A 28 -4.11 -6.72 -24.20
N GLU A 29 -3.73 -7.75 -24.93
CA GLU A 29 -3.93 -9.13 -24.48
C GLU A 29 -3.16 -9.42 -23.20
N LEU A 30 -1.90 -8.99 -23.11
CA LEU A 30 -1.09 -9.11 -21.90
C LEU A 30 -1.74 -8.39 -20.71
N GLU A 31 -2.23 -7.16 -20.89
CA GLU A 31 -2.94 -6.41 -19.84
C GLU A 31 -4.13 -7.22 -19.33
N ARG A 32 -4.95 -7.78 -20.22
CA ARG A 32 -6.11 -8.62 -19.87
C ARG A 32 -5.72 -9.90 -19.13
N LEU A 33 -4.58 -10.50 -19.44
CA LEU A 33 -4.10 -11.70 -18.74
C LEU A 33 -3.79 -11.42 -17.26
N THR A 34 -3.50 -10.17 -16.88
CA THR A 34 -3.25 -9.80 -15.49
C THR A 34 -4.50 -9.58 -14.65
N GLU A 35 -5.68 -9.65 -15.27
CA GLU A 35 -6.98 -9.53 -14.60
C GLU A 35 -7.52 -10.92 -14.22
N ALA A 36 -8.02 -11.06 -13.00
CA ALA A 36 -8.67 -12.29 -12.56
C ALA A 36 -9.94 -12.55 -13.39
N GLN A 37 -10.02 -13.73 -14.00
CA GLN A 37 -11.13 -14.07 -14.88
C GLN A 37 -12.29 -14.64 -14.07
N LEU A 38 -13.52 -14.23 -14.37
CA LEU A 38 -14.73 -14.86 -13.82
C LEU A 38 -15.18 -15.99 -14.74
N LYS A 39 -15.10 -17.23 -14.26
CA LYS A 39 -15.69 -18.37 -14.94
C LYS A 39 -17.12 -18.55 -14.47
N VAL A 40 -18.08 -18.30 -15.36
CA VAL A 40 -19.50 -18.58 -15.14
C VAL A 40 -19.78 -20.00 -15.61
N SER A 41 -20.30 -20.85 -14.72
CA SER A 41 -20.76 -22.19 -15.06
C SER A 41 -22.28 -22.25 -14.91
N HIS A 42 -22.95 -22.77 -15.94
CA HIS A 42 -24.40 -23.02 -15.92
C HIS A 42 -24.64 -24.52 -15.78
N ASP A 43 -25.32 -24.90 -14.70
CA ASP A 43 -25.78 -26.28 -14.47
C ASP A 43 -27.31 -26.25 -14.32
N GLY A 44 -28.01 -26.52 -15.43
CA GLY A 44 -29.45 -26.39 -15.52
C GLY A 44 -29.93 -24.95 -15.24
N ASN A 45 -30.72 -24.77 -14.17
CA ASN A 45 -31.20 -23.46 -13.72
C ASN A 45 -30.25 -22.76 -12.73
N ASN A 46 -29.14 -23.39 -12.35
CA ASN A 46 -28.17 -22.81 -11.43
C ASN A 46 -27.01 -22.16 -12.20
N THR A 47 -26.68 -20.93 -11.84
CA THR A 47 -25.51 -20.22 -12.34
C THR A 47 -24.54 -20.04 -11.19
N SER A 48 -23.32 -20.56 -11.32
CA SER A 48 -22.24 -20.36 -10.35
C SER A 48 -21.11 -19.55 -11.01
N GLN A 49 -20.46 -18.70 -10.21
CA GLN A 49 -19.30 -17.92 -10.63
C GLN A 49 -18.10 -18.34 -9.80
N THR A 50 -16.97 -18.60 -10.47
CA THR A 50 -15.70 -18.91 -9.81
C THR A 50 -14.61 -18.04 -10.40
N THR A 51 -13.85 -17.39 -9.54
CA THR A 51 -12.67 -16.63 -9.96
C THR A 51 -11.56 -17.60 -10.33
N VAL A 52 -11.03 -17.46 -11.54
CA VAL A 52 -9.84 -18.15 -12.01
C VAL A 52 -8.64 -17.27 -11.65
N PRO A 53 -7.65 -17.77 -10.89
CA PRO A 53 -6.42 -17.04 -10.61
C PRO A 53 -5.67 -16.66 -11.89
N VAL A 54 -4.89 -15.58 -11.80
CA VAL A 54 -3.99 -15.16 -12.88
C VAL A 54 -2.88 -16.20 -13.06
N ASP A 55 -2.61 -16.56 -14.31
CA ASP A 55 -1.46 -17.38 -14.70
C ASP A 55 -0.25 -16.46 -14.98
N TRP A 56 0.57 -16.24 -13.97
CA TRP A 56 1.71 -15.32 -14.08
C TRP A 56 2.84 -15.87 -14.97
N ALA A 57 2.96 -17.19 -15.09
CA ALA A 57 3.88 -17.81 -16.04
C ALA A 57 3.48 -17.48 -17.49
N ALA A 58 2.18 -17.55 -17.81
CA ALA A 58 1.66 -17.14 -19.12
C ALA A 58 1.85 -15.62 -19.37
N VAL A 59 1.71 -14.79 -18.33
CA VAL A 59 2.01 -13.35 -18.42
C VAL A 59 3.49 -13.11 -18.77
N LEU A 60 4.42 -13.84 -18.15
CA LEU A 60 5.85 -13.73 -18.45
C LEU A 60 6.17 -14.21 -19.88
N GLU A 61 5.58 -15.32 -20.32
CA GLU A 61 5.73 -15.82 -21.69
C GLU A 61 5.27 -14.79 -22.72
N LYS A 62 4.08 -14.20 -22.54
CA LYS A 62 3.57 -13.13 -23.40
C LYS A 62 4.38 -11.84 -23.34
N ALA A 63 4.91 -11.49 -22.17
CA ALA A 63 5.81 -10.34 -22.05
C ALA A 63 7.11 -10.55 -22.83
N GLU A 64 7.65 -11.77 -22.88
CA GLU A 64 8.86 -12.09 -23.64
C GLU A 64 8.66 -12.02 -25.16
N GLU A 65 7.46 -12.35 -25.66
CA GLU A 65 7.09 -12.14 -27.07
C GLU A 65 7.13 -10.65 -27.46
N LEU A 66 6.83 -9.76 -26.52
CA LEU A 66 6.81 -8.30 -26.72
C LEU A 66 8.18 -7.63 -26.51
N ARG A 67 9.07 -8.23 -25.70
CA ARG A 67 10.42 -7.72 -25.42
C ARG A 67 11.19 -7.26 -26.67
N PRO A 68 11.28 -8.02 -27.78
CA PRO A 68 12.06 -7.59 -28.94
C PRO A 68 11.40 -6.42 -29.72
N ARG A 69 10.15 -6.08 -29.42
CA ARG A 69 9.35 -5.11 -30.18
C ARG A 69 9.47 -3.69 -29.62
N GLY A 70 9.36 -3.55 -28.30
CA GLY A 70 9.34 -2.25 -27.66
C GLY A 70 9.77 -2.28 -26.19
N ARG A 71 10.63 -1.34 -25.81
CA ARG A 71 11.00 -1.07 -24.43
C ARG A 71 10.03 -0.07 -23.84
N ASP A 72 9.00 -0.60 -23.20
CA ASP A 72 7.93 0.17 -22.58
C ASP A 72 7.90 -0.03 -21.06
N LEU A 73 7.88 1.05 -20.29
CA LEU A 73 7.82 1.00 -18.82
C LEU A 73 6.59 0.26 -18.33
N ARG A 74 5.45 0.37 -19.04
CA ARG A 74 4.23 -0.34 -18.67
C ARG A 74 4.43 -1.84 -18.77
N LEU A 75 5.09 -2.31 -19.83
CA LEU A 75 5.51 -3.71 -19.96
C LEU A 75 6.43 -4.13 -18.82
N LEU A 76 7.44 -3.31 -18.49
CA LEU A 76 8.36 -3.62 -17.40
C LEU A 76 7.68 -3.69 -16.03
N VAL A 77 6.65 -2.87 -15.79
CA VAL A 77 5.81 -2.93 -14.58
C VAL A 77 5.02 -4.24 -14.52
N LEU A 78 4.42 -4.68 -15.63
CA LEU A 78 3.73 -5.98 -15.70
C LEU A 78 4.69 -7.15 -15.49
N VAL A 79 5.88 -7.10 -16.10
CA VAL A 79 6.95 -8.10 -15.89
C VAL A 79 7.39 -8.15 -14.43
N THR A 80 7.61 -6.99 -13.81
CA THR A 80 7.97 -6.89 -12.39
C THR A 80 6.88 -7.50 -11.50
N ARG A 81 5.61 -7.23 -11.83
CA ARG A 81 4.48 -7.81 -11.12
C ARG A 81 4.40 -9.33 -11.27
N ALA A 82 4.58 -9.85 -12.48
CA ALA A 82 4.53 -11.28 -12.74
C ALA A 82 5.71 -12.02 -12.07
N LEU A 83 6.93 -11.47 -12.15
CA LEU A 83 8.10 -11.97 -11.44
C LEU A 83 7.87 -12.04 -9.93
N ALA A 84 7.27 -11.00 -9.34
CA ALA A 84 6.99 -10.97 -7.92
C ALA A 84 5.98 -12.04 -7.47
N ASN A 85 5.05 -12.43 -8.35
CA ASN A 85 4.08 -13.49 -8.04
C ASN A 85 4.65 -14.90 -8.26
N GLU A 86 5.56 -15.08 -9.23
CA GLU A 86 6.20 -16.38 -9.51
C GLU A 86 7.37 -16.68 -8.57
N GLU A 87 8.19 -15.66 -8.26
CA GLU A 87 9.48 -15.81 -7.57
C GLU A 87 9.55 -15.00 -6.27
N GLY A 88 8.43 -14.45 -5.80
CA GLY A 88 8.36 -13.68 -4.56
C GLY A 88 9.25 -12.43 -4.58
N LEU A 89 9.92 -12.16 -3.45
CA LEU A 89 10.77 -10.96 -3.32
C LEU A 89 12.02 -11.00 -4.21
N ALA A 90 12.55 -12.18 -4.51
CA ALA A 90 13.64 -12.34 -5.47
C ALA A 90 13.22 -11.88 -6.88
N GLY A 91 12.02 -12.26 -7.31
CA GLY A 91 11.44 -11.81 -8.57
C GLY A 91 11.16 -10.30 -8.59
N LEU A 92 10.63 -9.76 -7.48
CA LEU A 92 10.43 -8.32 -7.32
C LEU A 92 11.75 -7.54 -7.47
N ALA A 93 12.83 -8.00 -6.83
CA ALA A 93 14.14 -7.38 -6.93
C ALA A 93 14.69 -7.40 -8.37
N GLN A 94 14.49 -8.51 -9.11
CA GLN A 94 14.85 -8.61 -10.53
C GLN A 94 14.10 -7.58 -11.38
N GLY A 95 12.77 -7.50 -11.24
CA GLY A 95 11.96 -6.56 -12.02
C GLY A 95 12.29 -5.09 -11.73
N LEU A 96 12.46 -4.73 -10.45
CA LEU A 96 12.89 -3.39 -10.04
C LEU A 96 14.28 -3.05 -10.59
N THR A 97 15.22 -4.01 -10.57
CA THR A 97 16.55 -3.84 -11.17
C THR A 97 16.46 -3.60 -12.67
N LEU A 98 15.56 -4.31 -13.37
CA LEU A 98 15.32 -4.11 -14.79
C LEU A 98 14.78 -2.70 -15.09
N ILE A 99 13.85 -2.21 -14.27
CA ILE A 99 13.32 -0.84 -14.37
C ILE A 99 14.44 0.19 -14.15
N ALA A 100 15.21 0.06 -13.07
CA ALA A 100 16.29 1.00 -12.75
C ALA A 100 17.33 1.09 -13.87
N ARG A 101 17.82 -0.06 -14.36
CA ARG A 101 18.78 -0.10 -15.48
C ARG A 101 18.21 0.44 -16.78
N THR A 102 16.91 0.25 -17.00
CA THR A 102 16.22 0.86 -18.15
C THR A 102 16.20 2.39 -18.05
N PHE A 103 15.99 2.96 -16.87
CA PHE A 103 16.09 4.41 -16.66
C PHE A 103 17.51 4.93 -16.84
N GLU A 104 18.53 4.17 -16.47
CA GLU A 104 19.93 4.56 -16.69
C GLU A 104 20.28 4.59 -18.18
N GLN A 105 19.91 3.54 -18.91
CA GLN A 105 20.39 3.31 -20.28
C GLN A 105 19.51 3.92 -21.38
N TYR A 106 18.19 3.98 -21.14
CA TYR A 106 17.22 4.23 -22.20
C TYR A 106 16.18 5.30 -21.88
N TRP A 107 16.44 6.14 -20.86
CA TRP A 107 15.50 7.20 -20.47
C TRP A 107 14.99 8.04 -21.64
N ASP A 108 15.86 8.50 -22.53
CA ASP A 108 15.43 9.43 -23.58
C ASP A 108 14.55 8.76 -24.66
N THR A 109 14.69 7.45 -24.84
CA THR A 109 14.08 6.72 -25.97
C THR A 109 12.96 5.76 -25.56
N MET A 110 12.90 5.34 -24.30
CA MET A 110 11.92 4.36 -23.83
C MET A 110 10.47 4.87 -23.90
N HIS A 111 9.53 3.93 -23.93
CA HIS A 111 8.10 4.24 -23.94
C HIS A 111 7.48 4.19 -22.53
N PRO A 112 6.41 4.95 -22.26
CA PRO A 112 5.85 6.01 -23.09
C PRO A 112 6.84 7.16 -23.31
N SER A 113 6.88 7.72 -24.52
CA SER A 113 7.82 8.81 -24.85
C SER A 113 7.54 10.06 -24.00
N LEU A 114 8.61 10.80 -23.70
CA LEU A 114 8.54 12.09 -23.01
C LEU A 114 7.72 13.10 -23.82
N ARG A 115 6.97 13.95 -23.12
CA ARG A 115 6.27 15.11 -23.72
C ARG A 115 7.13 16.37 -23.61
N SER A 116 6.74 17.42 -24.32
CA SER A 116 7.28 18.77 -24.08
C SER A 116 6.80 19.29 -22.72
N GLY A 117 7.63 20.04 -22.00
CA GLY A 117 7.27 20.68 -20.73
C GLY A 117 8.38 20.56 -19.70
N ALA A 118 8.06 20.88 -18.45
CA ALA A 118 8.98 20.68 -17.33
C ALA A 118 9.30 19.17 -17.16
N PRO A 119 10.49 18.78 -16.66
CA PRO A 119 10.92 17.38 -16.62
C PRO A 119 9.91 16.42 -16.00
N ARG A 120 9.29 16.82 -14.88
CA ARG A 120 8.26 16.03 -14.20
C ARG A 120 6.97 15.86 -15.05
N GLU A 121 6.51 16.93 -15.68
CA GLU A 121 5.31 16.92 -16.52
C GLU A 121 5.54 16.11 -17.80
N ALA A 122 6.72 16.28 -18.40
CA ALA A 122 7.18 15.51 -19.56
C ALA A 122 7.14 14.00 -19.30
N ALA A 123 7.51 13.59 -18.09
CA ALA A 123 7.56 12.20 -17.65
C ALA A 123 6.27 11.68 -16.98
N LEU A 124 5.19 12.46 -16.92
CA LEU A 124 3.98 12.11 -16.15
C LEU A 124 3.42 10.72 -16.47
N ARG A 125 3.41 10.31 -17.75
CA ARG A 125 2.95 8.97 -18.15
C ARG A 125 3.82 7.85 -17.59
N ARG A 126 5.12 8.07 -17.45
CA ARG A 126 6.06 7.11 -16.87
C ARG A 126 5.90 7.04 -15.35
N ILE A 127 5.74 8.19 -14.70
CA ILE A 127 5.46 8.27 -13.26
C ILE A 127 4.17 7.50 -12.93
N ASN A 128 3.10 7.73 -13.70
CA ASN A 128 1.83 7.02 -13.51
C ASN A 128 1.97 5.51 -13.71
N ALA A 129 2.78 5.05 -14.67
CA ALA A 129 3.04 3.62 -14.85
C ALA A 129 3.73 3.01 -13.61
N LEU A 130 4.71 3.70 -13.02
CA LEU A 130 5.36 3.22 -11.79
C LEU A 130 4.42 3.16 -10.60
N LEU A 131 3.50 4.13 -10.48
CA LEU A 131 2.53 4.16 -9.38
C LEU A 131 1.63 2.91 -9.34
N ASP A 132 1.52 2.15 -10.44
CA ASP A 132 0.78 0.88 -10.43
C ASP A 132 1.49 -0.22 -9.64
N LEU A 133 2.82 -0.16 -9.45
CA LEU A 133 3.55 -1.08 -8.57
C LEU A 133 3.08 -1.01 -7.12
N GLN A 134 2.46 0.10 -6.71
CA GLN A 134 1.90 0.29 -5.39
C GLN A 134 0.36 0.26 -5.34
N ASN A 135 -0.29 -0.17 -6.43
CA ASN A 135 -1.74 -0.32 -6.45
C ASN A 135 -2.18 -1.42 -5.47
N GLY A 136 -2.84 -1.01 -4.39
CA GLY A 136 -3.23 -1.86 -3.27
C GLY A 136 -4.60 -2.54 -3.41
N GLN A 137 -5.33 -2.30 -4.49
CA GLN A 137 -6.63 -2.94 -4.75
C GLN A 137 -6.46 -4.17 -5.64
N GLU A 138 -5.92 -3.97 -6.84
CA GLU A 138 -5.85 -5.01 -7.87
C GLU A 138 -4.45 -5.11 -8.50
N GLY A 139 -3.44 -4.47 -7.91
CA GLY A 139 -2.06 -4.43 -8.42
C GLY A 139 -1.06 -5.27 -7.63
N LEU A 140 0.23 -5.01 -7.89
CA LEU A 140 1.34 -5.72 -7.26
C LEU A 140 1.29 -5.66 -5.72
N LEU A 141 1.02 -4.50 -5.13
CA LEU A 141 0.97 -4.36 -3.67
C LEU A 141 -0.17 -5.18 -3.06
N ALA A 142 -1.31 -5.28 -3.75
CA ALA A 142 -2.39 -6.18 -3.35
C ALA A 142 -1.94 -7.65 -3.37
N ASN A 143 -1.23 -8.06 -4.43
CA ASN A 143 -0.70 -9.42 -4.55
C ASN A 143 0.31 -9.74 -3.44
N LEU A 144 1.28 -8.86 -3.19
CA LEU A 144 2.29 -9.06 -2.13
C LEU A 144 1.67 -9.16 -0.74
N ARG A 145 0.62 -8.38 -0.44
CA ARG A 145 -0.11 -8.47 0.83
C ARG A 145 -0.85 -9.80 0.99
N GLN A 146 -1.37 -10.35 -0.11
CA GLN A 146 -2.10 -11.62 -0.10
C GLN A 146 -1.19 -12.84 -0.17
N ALA A 147 0.03 -12.69 -0.70
CA ALA A 147 1.00 -13.77 -0.85
C ALA A 147 1.31 -14.43 0.49
N VAL A 148 1.36 -15.77 0.51
CA VAL A 148 1.83 -16.56 1.64
C VAL A 148 3.35 -16.67 1.54
N PHE A 149 4.05 -16.10 2.51
CA PHE A 149 5.51 -16.09 2.54
C PHE A 149 6.10 -17.37 3.11
N PHE A 150 5.44 -17.94 4.11
CA PHE A 150 5.77 -19.23 4.68
C PHE A 150 4.56 -19.80 5.43
N SER A 151 4.53 -21.13 5.63
CA SER A 151 3.42 -21.83 6.27
C SER A 151 3.92 -22.95 7.19
N PRO A 152 4.37 -22.62 8.41
CA PRO A 152 4.86 -23.59 9.37
C PRO A 152 3.73 -24.55 9.78
N ARG A 153 4.01 -25.85 9.87
CA ARG A 153 2.98 -26.90 10.04
C ARG A 153 2.01 -26.66 11.21
N ALA A 154 2.51 -26.15 12.34
CA ALA A 154 1.71 -25.96 13.56
C ALA A 154 0.90 -24.65 13.59
N ILE A 155 1.22 -23.68 12.73
CA ILE A 155 0.66 -22.32 12.78
C ILE A 155 -0.19 -22.02 11.53
N GLY A 156 0.15 -22.63 10.40
CA GLY A 156 -0.47 -22.36 9.10
C GLY A 156 0.17 -21.16 8.40
N PRO A 157 -0.47 -20.65 7.34
CA PRO A 157 0.12 -19.63 6.48
C PRO A 157 0.32 -18.30 7.20
N ILE A 158 1.45 -17.65 6.91
CA ILE A 158 1.77 -16.28 7.26
C ILE A 158 1.85 -15.48 5.97
N SER A 159 0.93 -14.53 5.82
CA SER A 159 0.79 -13.69 4.63
C SER A 159 1.67 -12.43 4.70
N GLY A 160 1.85 -11.76 3.56
CA GLY A 160 2.53 -10.47 3.51
C GLY A 160 1.81 -9.40 4.35
N ARG A 161 0.47 -9.44 4.39
CA ARG A 161 -0.34 -8.57 5.26
C ARG A 161 -0.05 -8.83 6.73
N ASP A 162 0.09 -10.09 7.15
CA ASP A 162 0.43 -10.43 8.53
C ASP A 162 1.80 -9.85 8.91
N LEU A 163 2.79 -9.98 8.03
CA LEU A 163 4.14 -9.44 8.23
C LEU A 163 4.16 -7.92 8.26
N GLU A 164 3.42 -7.25 7.36
CA GLU A 164 3.31 -5.79 7.32
C GLU A 164 2.70 -5.23 8.61
N GLN A 165 1.59 -5.83 9.07
CA GLN A 165 0.90 -5.40 10.27
C GLN A 165 1.67 -5.75 11.55
N ALA A 166 2.40 -6.87 11.58
CA ALA A 166 3.20 -7.22 12.76
C ALA A 166 4.40 -6.29 13.03
N ALA A 167 4.74 -5.43 12.06
CA ALA A 167 5.83 -4.47 12.21
C ALA A 167 5.47 -3.31 13.15
N ILE A 168 4.19 -2.94 13.18
CA ILE A 168 3.69 -1.73 13.85
C ILE A 168 3.21 -2.01 15.27
N ASP A 169 3.36 -0.99 16.13
CA ASP A 169 2.82 -1.02 17.48
C ASP A 169 1.31 -0.68 17.49
N GLU A 170 0.67 -0.87 18.65
CA GLU A 170 -0.75 -0.60 18.84
C GLU A 170 -1.11 0.86 18.51
N ARG A 171 -0.24 1.82 18.84
CA ARG A 171 -0.49 3.24 18.62
C ARG A 171 -0.56 3.56 17.13
N VAL A 172 0.38 3.04 16.35
CA VAL A 172 0.40 3.22 14.89
C VAL A 172 -0.77 2.48 14.25
N MET A 173 -1.09 1.27 14.70
CA MET A 173 -2.25 0.50 14.21
C MET A 173 -3.56 1.29 14.42
N LEU A 174 -3.78 1.85 15.61
CA LEU A 174 -4.97 2.66 15.89
C LEU A 174 -4.98 4.00 15.14
N GLN A 175 -3.81 4.55 14.80
CA GLN A 175 -3.69 5.76 13.99
C GLN A 175 -4.03 5.51 12.51
N GLU A 176 -3.72 4.31 11.99
CA GLU A 176 -4.03 3.90 10.62
C GLU A 176 -5.44 3.32 10.45
N ALA A 177 -6.11 2.99 11.55
CA ALA A 177 -7.49 2.53 11.55
C ALA A 177 -8.47 3.63 11.09
N ALA A 178 -9.69 3.21 10.75
CA ALA A 178 -10.76 4.13 10.36
C ALA A 178 -11.01 5.21 11.42
N SER A 179 -11.25 6.44 10.98
CA SER A 179 -11.62 7.53 11.89
C SER A 179 -13.01 7.31 12.48
N GLY A 180 -13.23 7.77 13.72
CA GLY A 180 -14.54 7.70 14.37
C GLY A 180 -14.85 6.40 15.13
N LEU A 181 -13.90 5.46 15.21
CA LEU A 181 -14.10 4.22 15.98
C LEU A 181 -14.38 4.48 17.46
N GLY A 182 -15.40 3.81 17.98
CA GLY A 182 -15.77 3.80 19.39
C GLY A 182 -14.78 3.02 20.26
N ALA A 183 -14.91 3.14 21.59
CA ALA A 183 -14.01 2.48 22.54
C ALA A 183 -14.02 0.94 22.41
N ALA A 184 -15.20 0.35 22.19
CA ALA A 184 -15.34 -1.10 22.01
C ALA A 184 -14.64 -1.62 20.74
N GLU A 185 -14.78 -0.89 19.63
CA GLU A 185 -14.16 -1.25 18.35
C GLU A 185 -12.63 -1.13 18.43
N LYS A 186 -12.12 -0.07 19.07
CA LYS A 186 -10.68 0.08 19.34
C LYS A 186 -10.15 -1.06 20.20
N ALA A 187 -10.86 -1.45 21.25
CA ALA A 187 -10.47 -2.59 22.09
C ALA A 187 -10.46 -3.91 21.31
N ALA A 188 -11.43 -4.13 20.42
CA ALA A 188 -11.47 -5.30 19.55
C ALA A 188 -10.28 -5.32 18.56
N LEU A 189 -9.95 -4.18 17.95
CA LEU A 189 -8.78 -4.05 17.07
C LEU A 189 -7.47 -4.31 17.82
N THR A 190 -7.28 -3.73 19.00
CA THR A 190 -6.11 -4.00 19.85
C THR A 190 -6.02 -5.49 20.19
N SER A 191 -7.13 -6.13 20.54
CA SER A 191 -7.15 -7.57 20.84
C SER A 191 -6.74 -8.42 19.63
N ALA A 192 -7.32 -8.15 18.45
CA ALA A 192 -6.99 -8.83 17.21
C ALA A 192 -5.52 -8.61 16.80
N HIS A 193 -5.02 -7.39 16.97
CA HIS A 193 -3.62 -7.05 16.69
C HIS A 193 -2.66 -7.83 17.59
N ASN A 194 -2.95 -7.93 18.89
CA ASN A 194 -2.13 -8.71 19.83
C ASN A 194 -2.13 -10.21 19.49
N GLN A 195 -3.27 -10.74 19.05
CA GLN A 195 -3.36 -12.13 18.56
C GLN A 195 -2.51 -12.33 17.31
N LEU A 196 -2.56 -11.38 16.36
CA LEU A 196 -1.74 -11.40 15.15
C LEU A 196 -0.24 -11.37 15.50
N LEU A 197 0.19 -10.45 16.38
CA LEU A 197 1.59 -10.34 16.81
C LEU A 197 2.12 -11.65 17.39
N ASN A 198 1.33 -12.31 18.24
CA ASN A 198 1.69 -13.60 18.81
C ASN A 198 1.76 -14.69 17.73
N ARG A 199 0.76 -14.76 16.84
CA ARG A 199 0.74 -15.72 15.72
C ARG A 199 1.96 -15.57 14.82
N VAL A 200 2.29 -14.34 14.41
CA VAL A 200 3.45 -14.06 13.56
C VAL A 200 4.75 -14.41 14.27
N ARG A 201 4.91 -14.03 15.55
CA ARG A 201 6.10 -14.39 16.33
C ARG A 201 6.31 -15.90 16.39
N THR A 202 5.28 -16.66 16.75
CA THR A 202 5.36 -18.12 16.82
C THR A 202 5.54 -18.74 15.44
N GLY A 203 4.91 -18.18 14.40
CA GLY A 203 5.10 -18.59 13.01
C GLY A 203 6.54 -18.42 12.54
N CYS A 204 7.14 -17.25 12.74
CA CYS A 204 8.53 -17.00 12.40
C CYS A 204 9.48 -17.96 13.12
N ALA A 205 9.32 -18.13 14.44
CA ALA A 205 10.14 -19.07 15.21
C ALA A 205 10.02 -20.51 14.67
N ALA A 206 8.79 -20.97 14.43
CA ALA A 206 8.55 -22.30 13.88
C ALA A 206 9.12 -22.47 12.46
N GLN A 207 9.11 -21.42 11.64
CA GLN A 207 9.71 -21.43 10.31
C GLN A 207 11.24 -21.52 10.37
N ILE A 208 11.86 -20.76 11.27
CA ILE A 208 13.31 -20.80 11.49
C ILE A 208 13.74 -22.21 11.92
N ASP A 209 13.00 -22.83 12.85
CA ASP A 209 13.28 -24.19 13.31
C ASP A 209 13.10 -25.25 12.20
N GLN A 210 12.13 -25.06 11.30
CA GLN A 210 11.81 -26.03 10.23
C GLN A 210 12.64 -25.84 8.97
N ALA A 211 13.04 -24.60 8.65
CA ALA A 211 13.63 -24.22 7.37
C ALA A 211 14.45 -22.91 7.50
N ALA A 212 15.50 -22.93 8.31
CA ALA A 212 16.38 -21.78 8.54
C ALA A 212 16.92 -21.16 7.24
N ASP A 213 17.42 -21.98 6.31
CA ASP A 213 17.98 -21.50 5.03
C ASP A 213 16.94 -20.73 4.22
N ALA A 214 15.70 -21.21 4.17
CA ALA A 214 14.62 -20.52 3.47
C ALA A 214 14.28 -19.17 4.13
N MET A 215 14.33 -19.07 5.46
CA MET A 215 14.17 -17.79 6.16
C MET A 215 15.33 -16.84 5.88
N THR A 216 16.56 -17.34 5.84
CA THR A 216 17.75 -16.55 5.48
C THR A 216 17.67 -16.03 4.04
N SER A 217 17.26 -16.87 3.08
CA SER A 217 17.00 -16.43 1.71
C SER A 217 15.91 -15.36 1.65
N LEU A 218 14.79 -15.56 2.35
CA LEU A 218 13.70 -14.58 2.37
C LEU A 218 14.14 -13.21 2.92
N LEU A 219 14.96 -13.19 3.97
CA LEU A 219 15.57 -11.95 4.50
C LEU A 219 16.48 -11.28 3.47
N ALA A 220 17.34 -12.05 2.80
CA ALA A 220 18.22 -11.54 1.76
C ALA A 220 17.42 -10.93 0.60
N ASP A 221 16.38 -11.64 0.14
CA ASP A 221 15.49 -11.18 -0.93
C ASP A 221 14.73 -9.89 -0.54
N ALA A 222 14.30 -9.77 0.72
CA ALA A 222 13.68 -8.55 1.22
C ALA A 222 14.64 -7.35 1.20
N HIS A 223 15.90 -7.54 1.61
CA HIS A 223 16.93 -6.51 1.47
C HIS A 223 17.18 -6.15 0.00
N SER A 224 17.31 -7.15 -0.87
CA SER A 224 17.54 -6.94 -2.30
C SER A 224 16.37 -6.18 -2.96
N ALA A 225 15.13 -6.48 -2.61
CA ALA A 225 13.96 -5.77 -3.13
C ALA A 225 13.95 -4.29 -2.70
N ILE A 226 14.27 -3.99 -1.43
CA ILE A 226 14.38 -2.61 -0.94
C ILE A 226 15.53 -1.88 -1.65
N SER A 227 16.70 -2.50 -1.76
CA SER A 227 17.86 -1.91 -2.44
C SER A 227 17.58 -1.66 -3.92
N ALA A 228 16.90 -2.58 -4.61
CA ALA A 228 16.49 -2.39 -6.00
C ALA A 228 15.52 -1.22 -6.13
N LEU A 229 14.57 -1.08 -5.20
CA LEU A 229 13.64 0.06 -5.18
C LEU A 229 14.36 1.39 -4.93
N ASP A 230 15.33 1.43 -4.02
CA ASP A 230 16.18 2.61 -3.80
C ASP A 230 16.96 2.99 -5.07
N THR A 231 17.37 1.99 -5.85
CA THR A 231 18.05 2.20 -7.14
C THR A 231 17.11 2.79 -8.19
N VAL A 232 15.83 2.36 -8.21
CA VAL A 232 14.79 2.98 -9.05
C VAL A 232 14.59 4.45 -8.67
N ASP A 233 14.48 4.77 -7.37
CA ASP A 233 14.34 6.14 -6.88
C ASP A 233 15.56 7.00 -7.28
N ALA A 234 16.77 6.46 -7.12
CA ALA A 234 18.02 7.15 -7.47
C ALA A 234 18.14 7.40 -8.99
N ALA A 235 17.70 6.45 -9.82
CA ALA A 235 17.75 6.59 -11.28
C ALA A 235 16.68 7.55 -11.83
N LEU A 236 15.51 7.64 -11.17
CA LEU A 236 14.40 8.48 -11.62
C LEU A 236 14.51 9.94 -11.13
N ASN A 237 14.78 10.15 -9.85
CA ASN A 237 14.65 11.47 -9.21
C ASN A 237 15.40 12.61 -9.92
N PRO A 238 16.68 12.44 -10.34
CA PRO A 238 17.41 13.48 -11.08
C PRO A 238 16.78 13.87 -12.42
N ARG A 239 15.94 12.99 -12.99
CA ARG A 239 15.34 13.16 -14.33
C ARG A 239 14.00 13.89 -14.30
N ILE A 240 13.41 14.02 -13.12
CA ILE A 240 12.08 14.60 -12.91
C ILE A 240 12.07 15.70 -11.85
N ASP A 241 13.25 16.21 -11.48
CA ASP A 241 13.45 17.14 -10.36
C ASP A 241 12.76 16.66 -9.08
N GLY A 242 12.78 15.35 -8.86
CA GLY A 242 12.13 14.66 -7.76
C GLY A 242 13.03 14.55 -6.55
N ASN A 243 12.40 14.42 -5.38
CA ASN A 243 13.07 13.97 -4.17
C ASN A 243 12.17 12.94 -3.47
N GLY A 244 12.79 11.90 -2.91
CA GLY A 244 12.09 10.88 -2.13
C GLY A 244 11.64 9.66 -2.91
N ALA A 245 10.70 8.92 -2.31
CA ALA A 245 10.24 7.64 -2.82
C ALA A 245 9.19 7.81 -3.91
N THR A 246 9.40 7.15 -5.05
CA THR A 246 8.49 7.18 -6.19
C THR A 246 7.22 6.37 -5.92
N VAL A 247 7.37 5.24 -5.23
CA VAL A 247 6.29 4.34 -4.81
C VAL A 247 6.33 4.15 -3.28
N PRO A 248 5.95 5.20 -2.50
CA PRO A 248 6.12 5.23 -1.06
C PRO A 248 5.35 4.12 -0.32
N GLU A 249 4.20 3.68 -0.84
CA GLU A 249 3.39 2.64 -0.20
C GLU A 249 4.05 1.26 -0.33
N LEU A 250 4.61 0.95 -1.50
CA LEU A 250 5.39 -0.28 -1.71
C LEU A 250 6.65 -0.27 -0.84
N LYS A 251 7.36 0.85 -0.77
CA LYS A 251 8.55 1.00 0.09
C LYS A 251 8.22 0.76 1.55
N ARG A 252 7.13 1.36 2.05
CA ARG A 252 6.64 1.16 3.42
C ARG A 252 6.29 -0.30 3.69
N PHE A 253 5.59 -0.96 2.78
CA PHE A 253 5.26 -2.38 2.88
C PHE A 253 6.53 -3.24 3.04
N LEU A 254 7.51 -3.08 2.15
CA LEU A 254 8.76 -3.85 2.18
C LEU A 254 9.56 -3.60 3.47
N GLN A 255 9.65 -2.34 3.92
CA GLN A 255 10.34 -1.98 5.16
C GLN A 255 9.66 -2.59 6.40
N ARG A 256 8.32 -2.59 6.46
CA ARG A 256 7.56 -3.23 7.54
C ARG A 256 7.77 -4.74 7.54
N LEU A 257 7.64 -5.37 6.36
CA LEU A 257 7.88 -6.79 6.19
C LEU A 257 9.29 -7.17 6.69
N LEU A 258 10.33 -6.48 6.23
CA LEU A 258 11.72 -6.71 6.65
C LEU A 258 11.88 -6.54 8.17
N THR A 259 11.34 -5.46 8.74
CA THR A 259 11.38 -5.20 10.19
C THR A 259 10.83 -6.37 11.00
N THR A 260 9.71 -6.95 10.55
CA THR A 260 9.11 -8.12 11.20
C THR A 260 10.01 -9.34 11.10
N LEU A 261 10.59 -9.62 9.93
CA LEU A 261 11.47 -10.77 9.72
C LEU A 261 12.77 -10.65 10.55
N GLU A 262 13.42 -9.49 10.55
CA GLU A 262 14.67 -9.24 11.30
C GLU A 262 14.47 -9.36 12.81
N ARG A 263 13.38 -8.76 13.33
CA ARG A 263 13.04 -8.78 14.76
C ARG A 263 12.89 -10.21 15.27
N ASN A 264 12.21 -11.06 14.50
CA ASN A 264 11.96 -12.45 14.91
C ASN A 264 13.16 -13.36 14.67
N SER A 265 14.00 -13.08 13.66
CA SER A 265 15.23 -13.83 13.41
C SER A 265 16.30 -13.56 14.47
N SER A 266 16.44 -12.31 14.90
CA SER A 266 17.37 -11.92 15.98
C SER A 266 16.95 -12.51 17.34
N ALA A 267 15.65 -12.54 17.62
CA ALA A 267 15.13 -13.15 18.85
C ALA A 267 15.36 -14.66 18.90
N ALA A 268 15.27 -15.35 17.77
CA ALA A 268 15.59 -16.78 17.68
C ALA A 268 17.07 -17.06 17.93
N ALA A 269 17.98 -16.24 17.37
CA ALA A 269 19.42 -16.35 17.62
C ALA A 269 19.78 -16.15 19.10
N ALA A 270 19.14 -15.19 19.78
CA ALA A 270 19.31 -14.95 21.21
C ALA A 270 18.80 -16.11 22.10
N ASN A 271 17.71 -16.78 21.68
CA ASN A 271 17.17 -17.93 22.40
C ASN A 271 17.89 -19.25 22.08
N GLY A 272 18.49 -19.37 20.89
CA GLY A 272 19.27 -20.55 20.47
C GLY A 272 20.59 -20.71 21.22
N THR A 273 21.22 -19.60 21.63
CA THR A 273 22.43 -19.62 22.48
C THR A 273 22.15 -19.97 23.94
N ALA A 274 20.89 -19.91 24.38
CA ALA A 274 20.47 -20.29 25.73
C ALA A 274 20.15 -21.78 25.88
N LYS A 275 20.23 -22.58 24.81
CA LYS A 275 19.96 -24.03 24.83
C LYS A 275 21.24 -24.85 25.05
N THR A 276 22.00 -24.48 26.08
CA THR A 276 23.11 -25.30 26.62
C THR A 276 22.62 -25.95 27.92
N ALA A 277 22.87 -27.26 28.07
CA ALA A 277 22.30 -28.10 29.13
C ALA A 277 22.53 -27.59 30.57
N PRO A 278 21.63 -27.92 31.53
CA PRO A 278 21.74 -27.45 32.91
C PRO A 278 22.87 -28.17 33.65
N GLN A 279 23.78 -27.41 34.28
CA GLN A 279 24.76 -27.93 35.22
C GLN A 279 24.43 -27.47 36.66
N PRO A 280 24.57 -28.32 37.70
CA PRO A 280 24.05 -28.05 39.05
C PRO A 280 24.87 -27.03 39.86
N ALA A 281 24.15 -26.38 40.78
CA ALA A 281 24.54 -25.23 41.59
C ALA A 281 25.61 -25.47 42.68
N ALA A 282 26.25 -24.37 43.13
CA ALA A 282 26.57 -24.10 44.54
C ALA A 282 26.99 -22.62 44.76
N PRO A 283 26.88 -22.05 45.99
CA PRO A 283 26.44 -20.67 46.22
C PRO A 283 27.50 -19.74 46.88
N ALA A 284 27.02 -18.55 47.28
CA ALA A 284 27.62 -17.50 48.14
C ALA A 284 28.18 -16.29 47.35
N SER A 285 28.08 -15.02 47.78
CA SER A 285 27.67 -14.40 49.04
C SER A 285 27.40 -12.91 48.78
N THR A 286 26.48 -12.29 49.52
CA THR A 286 26.44 -10.84 49.76
C THR A 286 27.61 -10.40 50.66
N PRO A 287 28.10 -9.16 50.52
CA PRO A 287 27.76 -8.14 51.52
C PRO A 287 27.56 -6.73 50.93
N ALA A 288 27.30 -5.79 51.84
CA ALA A 288 26.50 -4.59 51.68
C ALA A 288 27.25 -3.26 51.47
N ARG A 289 26.47 -2.26 51.00
CA ARG A 289 26.39 -0.82 51.35
C ARG A 289 27.54 0.19 51.11
N ASN A 290 27.11 1.23 50.36
CA ASN A 290 27.23 2.69 50.59
C ASN A 290 28.48 3.47 50.11
N GLY A 291 28.21 4.51 49.31
CA GLY A 291 29.06 5.70 49.10
C GLY A 291 28.40 6.70 48.15
N HIS A 292 28.19 7.94 48.61
CA HIS A 292 27.44 9.03 47.95
C HIS A 292 28.15 9.69 46.75
N GLY A 293 27.36 10.38 45.93
CA GLY A 293 27.83 11.47 45.05
C GLY A 293 26.69 12.05 44.23
N ALA A 294 26.16 13.20 44.66
CA ALA A 294 25.12 13.95 43.97
C ALA A 294 25.70 14.71 42.77
N GLU A 295 24.90 14.94 41.73
CA GLU A 295 24.85 16.24 41.06
C GLU A 295 23.62 16.38 40.14
N THR A 296 23.02 17.56 40.27
CA THR A 296 21.82 18.12 39.65
C THR A 296 22.05 18.61 38.22
N MET A 297 20.95 18.73 37.46
CA MET A 297 20.60 19.72 36.39
C MET A 297 19.65 19.00 35.40
N ALA A 298 18.64 19.57 34.75
CA ALA A 298 17.89 20.82 34.82
C ALA A 298 16.80 20.64 33.73
N SER A 299 15.52 20.72 34.09
CA SER A 299 14.40 20.59 33.15
C SER A 299 14.12 21.94 32.50
N VAL A 300 14.17 22.00 31.16
CA VAL A 300 13.75 23.17 30.38
C VAL A 300 12.42 22.83 29.71
N ALA A 301 11.34 23.38 30.25
CA ALA A 301 10.05 23.47 29.60
C ALA A 301 10.11 24.61 28.58
N ASN A 302 9.83 24.30 27.30
CA ASN A 302 9.66 25.31 26.27
C ASN A 302 8.17 25.46 25.96
N SER A 303 7.64 26.63 26.29
CA SER A 303 6.39 27.20 25.80
C SER A 303 6.50 27.48 24.29
N VAL A 304 5.50 27.07 23.52
CA VAL A 304 5.40 27.40 22.08
C VAL A 304 4.14 28.22 21.87
N GLU A 305 4.35 29.45 21.41
CA GLU A 305 3.35 30.36 20.88
C GLU A 305 2.73 29.79 19.59
N ALA A 306 1.42 29.99 19.43
CA ALA A 306 0.64 29.46 18.32
C ALA A 306 1.02 30.14 16.98
N SER A 307 1.64 29.37 16.09
CA SER A 307 1.82 29.73 14.68
C SER A 307 0.50 29.53 13.92
N ALA A 308 0.09 30.53 13.15
CA ALA A 308 -1.10 30.57 12.31
C ALA A 308 -0.95 29.71 11.03
N GLY A 309 -0.69 28.41 11.20
CA GLY A 309 -0.77 27.42 10.14
C GLY A 309 -2.21 26.92 9.95
N LEU A 310 -2.52 26.38 8.76
CA LEU A 310 -3.72 25.53 8.63
C LEU A 310 -3.60 24.38 9.64
N PRO A 311 -4.70 24.03 10.33
CA PRO A 311 -4.63 22.98 11.34
C PRO A 311 -4.27 21.64 10.69
N ASP A 312 -3.30 20.92 11.27
CA ASP A 312 -2.92 19.56 10.83
C ASP A 312 -4.07 18.56 10.93
N ARG A 313 -5.12 18.89 11.70
CA ARG A 313 -6.32 18.10 11.88
C ARG A 313 -7.55 18.98 12.07
N ILE A 314 -8.64 18.61 11.43
CA ILE A 314 -9.96 19.22 11.60
C ILE A 314 -10.72 18.43 12.67
N ASN A 315 -11.04 19.08 13.79
CA ASN A 315 -11.66 18.44 14.97
C ASN A 315 -13.13 18.84 15.17
N SER A 316 -13.67 19.73 14.32
CA SER A 316 -15.07 20.17 14.40
C SER A 316 -15.66 20.47 13.02
N ARG A 317 -16.99 20.43 12.93
CA ARG A 317 -17.72 20.85 11.71
C ARG A 317 -17.46 22.33 11.37
N ASP A 318 -17.29 23.17 12.39
CA ASP A 318 -16.97 24.59 12.20
C ASP A 318 -15.57 24.79 11.59
N GLU A 319 -14.61 23.93 11.94
CA GLU A 319 -13.29 23.92 11.29
C GLU A 319 -13.36 23.44 9.83
N VAL A 320 -14.24 22.49 9.50
CA VAL A 320 -14.50 22.09 8.09
C VAL A 320 -14.99 23.30 7.28
N VAL A 321 -15.92 24.08 7.83
CA VAL A 321 -16.44 25.29 7.18
C VAL A 321 -15.32 26.29 6.91
N LYS A 322 -14.46 26.56 7.91
CA LYS A 322 -13.32 27.46 7.76
C LYS A 322 -12.34 27.00 6.69
N CYS A 323 -12.05 25.70 6.63
CA CYS A 323 -11.18 25.13 5.59
C CYS A 323 -11.81 25.27 4.19
N LEU A 324 -13.10 25.00 4.04
CA LEU A 324 -13.81 25.19 2.77
C LEU A 324 -13.84 26.66 2.34
N ASP A 325 -13.98 27.60 3.29
CA ASP A 325 -13.88 29.03 2.98
C ASP A 325 -12.48 29.44 2.53
N LEU A 326 -11.41 28.88 3.11
CA LEU A 326 -10.03 29.09 2.63
C LEU A 326 -9.82 28.54 1.22
N VAL A 327 -10.38 27.37 0.91
CA VAL A 327 -10.33 26.78 -0.44
C VAL A 327 -11.08 27.65 -1.45
N VAL A 328 -12.29 28.10 -1.12
CA VAL A 328 -13.08 29.00 -1.98
C VAL A 328 -12.32 30.30 -2.21
N ALA A 329 -11.77 30.92 -1.16
CA ALA A 329 -11.02 32.17 -1.26
C ALA A 329 -9.73 32.03 -2.09
N PHE A 330 -9.07 30.87 -2.06
CA PHE A 330 -7.93 30.59 -2.93
C PHE A 330 -8.36 30.59 -4.40
N TYR A 331 -9.33 29.76 -4.77
CA TYR A 331 -9.77 29.62 -6.16
C TYR A 331 -10.44 30.88 -6.71
N ASP A 332 -11.18 31.63 -5.90
CA ASP A 332 -11.76 32.92 -6.33
C ASP A 332 -10.65 33.93 -6.72
N ARG A 333 -9.46 33.83 -6.10
CA ARG A 333 -8.32 34.71 -6.39
C ARG A 333 -7.44 34.19 -7.53
N THR A 334 -7.24 32.88 -7.63
CA THR A 334 -6.29 32.29 -8.58
C THR A 334 -6.93 31.83 -9.88
N GLU A 335 -8.17 31.32 -9.82
CA GLU A 335 -8.87 30.69 -10.95
C GLU A 335 -10.39 30.94 -10.88
N PRO A 336 -10.86 32.19 -11.08
CA PRO A 336 -12.27 32.55 -10.89
C PRO A 336 -13.24 31.87 -11.87
N SER A 337 -12.73 31.30 -12.97
CA SER A 337 -13.53 30.51 -13.93
C SER A 337 -13.59 29.01 -13.59
N SER A 338 -12.96 28.58 -12.50
CA SER A 338 -13.01 27.19 -12.04
C SER A 338 -14.42 26.81 -11.57
N PRO A 339 -14.90 25.59 -11.84
CA PRO A 339 -16.17 25.10 -11.28
C PRO A 339 -16.06 24.76 -9.77
N ILE A 340 -14.83 24.66 -9.24
CA ILE A 340 -14.54 24.19 -7.88
C ILE A 340 -15.14 25.10 -6.79
N PRO A 341 -15.03 26.45 -6.83
CA PRO A 341 -15.70 27.33 -5.88
C PRO A 341 -17.21 27.10 -5.77
N HIS A 342 -17.90 26.82 -6.88
CA HIS A 342 -19.35 26.59 -6.88
C HIS A 342 -19.71 25.30 -6.14
N LEU A 343 -18.95 24.23 -6.37
CA LEU A 343 -19.12 22.96 -5.67
C LEU A 343 -18.74 23.07 -4.19
N ALA A 344 -17.62 23.73 -3.88
CA ALA A 344 -17.15 23.92 -2.50
C ALA A 344 -18.15 24.75 -1.67
N ARG A 345 -18.75 25.82 -2.22
CA ARG A 345 -19.83 26.57 -1.55
C ARG A 345 -21.10 25.73 -1.35
N ARG A 346 -21.40 24.80 -2.25
CA ARG A 346 -22.51 23.85 -2.08
C ARG A 346 -22.23 22.89 -0.93
N VAL A 347 -21.06 22.24 -0.94
CA VAL A 347 -20.62 21.33 0.13
C VAL A 347 -20.57 22.05 1.48
N ARG A 348 -20.09 23.31 1.52
CA ARG A 348 -20.03 24.11 2.75
C ARG A 348 -21.40 24.29 3.41
N ARG A 349 -22.46 24.53 2.63
CA ARG A 349 -23.83 24.67 3.15
C ARG A 349 -24.36 23.37 3.77
N MET A 350 -23.90 22.24 3.27
CA MET A 350 -24.36 20.91 3.69
C MET A 350 -23.70 20.42 4.99
N VAL A 351 -22.60 21.03 5.44
CA VAL A 351 -21.82 20.57 6.62
C VAL A 351 -22.67 20.49 7.91
N HIS A 352 -23.67 21.37 8.04
CA HIS A 352 -24.54 21.42 9.22
C HIS A 352 -25.89 20.75 9.02
N MET A 353 -26.20 20.30 7.81
CA MET A 353 -27.48 19.66 7.52
C MET A 353 -27.53 18.27 8.14
N ASP A 354 -28.70 17.89 8.64
CA ASP A 354 -28.97 16.49 8.95
C ASP A 354 -29.27 15.69 7.66
N PHE A 355 -29.32 14.36 7.77
CA PHE A 355 -29.49 13.50 6.61
C PHE A 355 -30.80 13.75 5.85
N VAL A 356 -31.87 14.14 6.55
CA VAL A 356 -33.19 14.39 5.94
C VAL A 356 -33.15 15.71 5.17
N GLU A 357 -32.58 16.76 5.77
CA GLU A 357 -32.36 18.05 5.12
C GLU A 357 -31.46 17.92 3.89
N LEU A 358 -30.41 17.11 3.98
CA LEU A 358 -29.48 16.85 2.88
C LEU A 358 -30.16 16.11 1.72
N MET A 359 -31.03 15.13 2.03
CA MET A 359 -31.84 14.46 1.02
C MET A 359 -32.84 15.42 0.36
N GLU A 360 -33.39 16.38 1.11
CA GLU A 360 -34.35 17.37 0.59
C GLU A 360 -33.65 18.37 -0.37
N ASP A 361 -32.38 18.71 -0.12
CA ASP A 361 -31.57 19.59 -0.99
C ASP A 361 -30.99 18.88 -2.23
N LEU A 362 -30.59 17.61 -2.13
CA LEU A 362 -29.91 16.88 -3.21
C LEU A 362 -30.85 16.09 -4.12
N ALA A 363 -31.85 15.43 -3.55
CA ALA A 363 -32.69 14.46 -4.26
C ALA A 363 -34.13 14.46 -3.69
N PRO A 364 -34.87 15.58 -3.84
CA PRO A 364 -36.21 15.73 -3.26
C PRO A 364 -37.21 14.68 -3.75
N SER A 365 -36.98 14.09 -4.94
CA SER A 365 -37.79 12.98 -5.48
C SER A 365 -37.54 11.63 -4.78
N GLY A 366 -36.34 11.38 -4.24
CA GLY A 366 -35.96 10.12 -3.60
C GLY A 366 -36.41 9.99 -2.13
N LEU A 367 -36.86 11.09 -1.52
CA LEU A 367 -37.34 11.07 -0.13
C LEU A 367 -38.57 10.20 0.08
N LYS A 368 -39.43 10.11 -0.93
CA LYS A 368 -40.67 9.32 -0.84
C LYS A 368 -40.38 7.82 -0.75
N GLU A 369 -39.38 7.35 -1.50
CA GLU A 369 -38.93 5.96 -1.51
C GLU A 369 -38.18 5.62 -0.21
N PHE A 370 -37.33 6.55 0.28
CA PHE A 370 -36.63 6.37 1.55
C PHE A 370 -37.60 6.29 2.75
N ARG A 371 -38.58 7.20 2.84
CA ARG A 371 -39.57 7.19 3.94
C ARG A 371 -40.41 5.91 3.94
N GLN A 372 -40.73 5.36 2.77
CA GLN A 372 -41.41 4.07 2.64
C GLN A 372 -40.56 2.89 3.12
N LEU A 373 -39.26 2.90 2.84
CA LEU A 373 -38.33 1.84 3.25
C LEU A 373 -38.01 1.91 4.77
N ALA A 374 -37.88 3.12 5.31
CA ALA A 374 -37.47 3.37 6.70
C ALA A 374 -38.65 3.38 7.70
N GLY A 375 -39.90 3.30 7.23
CA GLY A 375 -41.08 3.24 8.09
C GLY A 375 -41.37 4.53 8.89
N VAL A 376 -40.86 5.68 8.45
CA VAL A 376 -41.06 6.98 9.13
C VAL A 376 -42.32 7.66 8.59
N PRO A 377 -43.34 7.95 9.41
CA PRO A 377 -44.58 8.56 8.96
C PRO A 377 -44.40 10.03 8.56
N ASP A 378 -45.15 10.45 7.55
CA ASP A 378 -45.13 11.80 7.00
C ASP A 378 -45.83 12.78 7.96
N PRO A 379 -45.16 13.84 8.45
CA PRO A 379 -45.75 14.78 9.42
C PRO A 379 -46.91 15.61 8.84
N LYS A 380 -47.18 15.54 7.53
CA LYS A 380 -48.26 16.29 6.87
C LYS A 380 -49.54 15.50 6.60
N LYS A 381 -49.68 14.27 7.08
CA LYS A 381 -50.94 13.50 6.94
C LYS A 381 -51.68 13.44 8.28
N PRO A 382 -52.84 14.12 8.46
CA PRO A 382 -53.63 13.93 9.67
C PRO A 382 -54.11 12.47 9.72
N ALA A 383 -53.98 11.86 10.89
CA ALA A 383 -54.38 10.49 11.16
C ALA A 383 -55.84 10.27 10.73
N GLN A 384 -56.03 9.40 9.73
CA GLN A 384 -57.35 8.97 9.31
C GLN A 384 -57.84 7.98 10.37
N LYS A 385 -58.87 8.38 11.11
CA LYS A 385 -59.57 7.55 12.10
C LYS A 385 -60.03 6.24 11.45
N ASP A 386 -59.71 5.13 12.11
CA ASP A 386 -60.41 3.87 11.94
C ASP A 386 -61.87 4.04 12.39
N GLU A 387 -62.81 3.91 11.44
CA GLU A 387 -64.20 3.57 11.73
C GLU A 387 -64.56 2.29 10.96
N ARG A 388 -64.53 1.19 11.73
CA ARG A 388 -65.29 -0.07 11.63
C ARG A 388 -65.20 -0.94 10.39
#